data_AF-A0A7S0X0Q7-F1
#
_entry.id   AF-A0A7S0X0Q7-F1
#
_cell.length_a   1.000
_cell.length_b   1.000
_cell.length_c   1.000
_cell.angle_alpha   90.00
_cell.angle_beta   90.00
_cell.angle_gamma   90.00
#
_symmetry.space_group_name_H-M   'P 1'
#
loop_
_entity.id
_entity.type
_entity.pdbx_description
1 polymer ?
#
loop_
_entity_poly.entity_id
_entity_poly.type
_entity_poly.pdbx_seq_one_letter_code
_entity_poly.pdbx_strand_id
1 'polypeptide(L)'
;KTQGSTSAATTYCNYTITTRKHIPRVSRRSAYQPSRHRSRRSSAISMELTQQVKNFEATIRHSQKTRPTLKKEDKSLFTHEKALQALANGVDAVPYQATMRVVAHDGSRAPKLPPRTTRKHPGYIRNESGGLFTS
;
A
#
# COMPACT_ATOMS: atom_id res chain seq x y z
N LYS A 1 -12.13 13.91 72.89
CA LYS A 1 -13.32 13.23 72.34
C LYS A 1 -14.53 14.11 72.61
N THR A 2 -14.98 14.87 71.61
CA THR A 2 -16.31 15.48 71.57
C THR A 2 -16.56 15.92 70.14
N GLN A 3 -17.72 15.53 69.63
CA GLN A 3 -18.15 15.65 68.25
C GLN A 3 -18.67 17.06 67.99
N GLY A 4 -18.26 17.66 66.88
CA GLY A 4 -18.81 18.92 66.37
C GLY A 4 -19.63 18.63 65.12
N SER A 5 -20.95 18.67 65.26
CA SER A 5 -21.91 18.68 64.17
C SER A 5 -21.79 19.99 63.37
N THR A 6 -21.63 19.90 62.05
CA THR A 6 -21.88 21.04 61.16
C THR A 6 -22.81 20.60 60.04
N SER A 7 -23.96 21.25 60.05
CA SER A 7 -25.10 21.20 59.13
C SER A 7 -24.71 21.28 57.65
N ALA A 8 -25.31 20.39 56.86
CA ALA A 8 -25.24 20.38 55.42
C ALA A 8 -25.85 21.66 54.83
N ALA A 9 -25.04 22.37 54.04
CA ALA A 9 -25.45 23.53 53.28
C ALA A 9 -26.51 23.15 52.22
N THR A 10 -27.66 23.80 52.30
CA THR A 10 -28.71 23.77 51.28
C THR A 10 -28.29 24.68 50.13
N THR A 11 -27.73 24.12 49.06
CA THR A 11 -27.52 24.85 47.81
C THR A 11 -28.58 24.43 46.82
N TYR A 12 -29.49 25.36 46.55
CA TYR A 12 -30.51 25.32 45.51
C TYR A 12 -29.87 25.05 44.13
N CYS A 13 -30.18 23.90 43.53
CA CYS A 13 -29.84 23.62 42.14
C CYS A 13 -30.87 24.30 41.23
N ASN A 14 -30.47 25.40 40.59
CA ASN A 14 -31.21 25.99 39.49
C ASN A 14 -31.14 25.07 38.26
N TYR A 15 -32.25 24.44 37.89
CA TYR A 15 -32.35 23.67 36.66
C TYR A 15 -32.68 24.63 35.51
N THR A 16 -31.67 24.97 34.71
CA THR A 16 -31.90 25.55 33.38
C THR A 16 -32.40 24.45 32.44
N ILE A 17 -33.66 24.61 32.02
CA ILE A 17 -34.33 23.79 31.01
C ILE A 17 -33.73 24.16 29.65
N THR A 18 -32.85 23.31 29.11
CA THR A 18 -32.47 23.35 27.70
C THR A 18 -33.01 22.10 27.01
N THR A 19 -33.91 22.35 26.07
CA THR A 19 -34.67 21.39 25.26
C THR A 19 -33.78 20.33 24.62
N ARG A 20 -33.86 19.10 25.13
CA ARG A 20 -33.25 17.93 24.51
C ARG A 20 -34.07 17.57 23.26
N LYS A 21 -33.53 17.88 22.08
CA LYS A 21 -34.04 17.34 20.80
C LYS A 21 -34.22 15.83 20.97
N HIS A 22 -35.46 15.39 20.81
CA HIS A 22 -35.86 14.00 20.90
C HIS A 22 -35.28 13.26 19.69
N ILE A 23 -34.08 12.70 19.84
CA ILE A 23 -33.51 11.77 18.87
C ILE A 23 -34.28 10.46 19.01
N PRO A 24 -35.02 9.97 17.99
CA PRO A 24 -35.71 8.70 18.11
C PRO A 24 -34.68 7.58 18.34
N ARG A 25 -34.90 6.80 19.40
CA ARG A 25 -34.17 5.56 19.67
C ARG A 25 -34.32 4.65 18.46
N VAL A 26 -33.25 4.49 17.68
CA VAL A 26 -33.17 3.42 16.68
C VAL A 26 -33.25 2.11 17.44
N SER A 27 -34.42 1.46 17.33
CA SER A 27 -34.66 0.09 17.75
C SER A 27 -33.58 -0.79 17.14
N ARG A 28 -32.64 -1.28 17.97
CA ARG A 28 -31.76 -2.39 17.61
C ARG A 28 -32.61 -3.66 17.49
N ARG A 29 -33.32 -3.80 16.37
CA ARG A 29 -33.73 -5.12 15.89
C ARG A 29 -32.44 -5.81 15.47
N SER A 30 -31.95 -6.68 16.34
CA SER A 30 -31.01 -7.74 16.00
C SER A 30 -31.69 -8.61 14.92
N ALA A 31 -31.50 -8.23 13.66
CA ALA A 31 -31.83 -9.10 12.56
C ALA A 31 -30.77 -10.21 12.58
N TYR A 32 -31.15 -11.35 13.14
CA TYR A 32 -30.48 -12.62 12.89
C TYR A 32 -30.53 -12.84 11.37
N GLN A 33 -29.52 -12.35 10.67
CA GLN A 33 -29.28 -12.71 9.28
C GLN A 33 -28.80 -14.16 9.34
N PRO A 34 -29.58 -15.16 8.90
CA PRO A 34 -29.02 -16.48 8.73
C PRO A 34 -27.87 -16.31 7.76
N SER A 35 -26.65 -16.63 8.22
CA SER A 35 -25.50 -16.79 7.35
C SER A 35 -25.96 -17.68 6.21
N ARG A 36 -26.19 -17.07 5.04
CA ARG A 36 -26.17 -17.79 3.78
C ARG A 36 -24.71 -18.17 3.59
N HIS A 37 -24.23 -19.14 4.36
CA HIS A 37 -23.34 -20.16 3.87
C HIS A 37 -24.10 -20.84 2.73
N ARG A 38 -24.12 -20.14 1.60
CA ARG A 38 -24.29 -20.72 0.29
C ARG A 38 -23.36 -21.91 0.32
N SER A 39 -23.95 -23.10 0.29
CA SER A 39 -23.26 -24.34 0.07
C SER A 39 -22.36 -24.14 -1.16
N ARG A 40 -21.10 -23.76 -0.91
CA ARG A 40 -19.99 -23.87 -1.84
C ARG A 40 -19.31 -25.22 -1.53
N ARG A 41 -20.11 -26.26 -1.34
CA ARG A 41 -19.63 -27.62 -1.55
C ARG A 41 -19.66 -27.83 -3.07
N SER A 42 -18.52 -28.28 -3.60
CA SER A 42 -18.24 -28.68 -4.98
C SER A 42 -18.23 -27.62 -6.10
N SER A 43 -17.28 -26.69 -6.07
CA SER A 43 -16.70 -26.14 -7.31
C SER A 43 -15.17 -26.07 -7.26
N ALA A 44 -14.55 -26.92 -6.46
CA ALA A 44 -13.10 -26.94 -6.23
C ALA A 44 -12.34 -27.92 -7.15
N ILE A 45 -12.96 -28.46 -8.20
CA ILE A 45 -12.39 -29.62 -8.94
C ILE A 45 -12.24 -29.37 -10.45
N SER A 46 -12.70 -28.24 -10.99
CA SER A 46 -12.30 -27.86 -12.35
C SER A 46 -11.21 -26.81 -12.27
N MET A 47 -9.95 -27.24 -12.15
CA MET A 47 -8.84 -26.37 -12.54
C MET A 47 -8.95 -26.16 -14.04
N GLU A 48 -9.32 -24.95 -14.44
CA GLU A 48 -9.34 -24.52 -15.83
C GLU A 48 -8.01 -24.89 -16.52
N LEU A 49 -8.07 -25.51 -17.71
CA LEU A 49 -6.88 -25.97 -18.45
C LEU A 49 -5.84 -24.84 -18.60
N THR A 50 -6.31 -23.62 -18.84
CA THR A 50 -5.45 -22.44 -18.95
C THR A 50 -4.68 -22.13 -17.66
N GLN A 51 -5.25 -22.42 -16.49
CA GLN A 51 -4.59 -22.22 -15.20
C GLN A 51 -3.56 -23.32 -14.93
N GLN A 52 -3.84 -24.55 -15.36
CA GLN A 52 -2.88 -25.67 -15.24
C GLN A 52 -1.61 -25.37 -16.05
N VAL A 53 -1.76 -24.92 -17.29
CA VAL A 53 -0.62 -24.52 -18.15
C VAL A 53 0.16 -23.36 -17.53
N LYS A 54 -0.53 -22.32 -17.02
CA LYS A 54 0.13 -21.20 -16.32
C LYS A 54 0.94 -21.65 -15.11
N ASN A 55 0.40 -22.56 -14.30
CA ASN A 55 1.08 -23.08 -13.11
C ASN A 55 2.32 -23.91 -13.50
N PHE A 56 2.21 -24.71 -14.56
CA PHE A 56 3.31 -25.49 -15.11
C PHE A 56 4.45 -24.59 -15.59
N GLU A 57 4.16 -23.60 -16.44
CA GLU A 57 5.16 -22.65 -16.92
C GLU A 57 5.78 -21.83 -15.78
N ALA A 58 4.96 -21.40 -14.81
CA ALA A 58 5.45 -20.70 -13.65
C ALA A 58 6.44 -21.58 -12.87
N THR A 59 6.15 -22.86 -12.66
CA THR A 59 7.03 -23.79 -11.95
C THR A 59 8.39 -23.91 -12.65
N ILE A 60 8.40 -24.03 -13.99
CA ILE A 60 9.63 -24.05 -14.79
C ILE A 60 10.44 -22.76 -14.61
N ARG A 61 9.78 -21.59 -14.64
CA ARG A 61 10.46 -20.29 -14.45
C ARG A 61 10.98 -20.10 -13.02
N HIS A 62 10.35 -20.69 -12.01
CA HIS A 62 10.79 -20.60 -10.62
C HIS A 62 11.93 -21.57 -10.29
N SER A 63 11.99 -22.74 -10.94
CA SER A 63 13.06 -23.73 -10.72
C SER A 63 14.39 -23.34 -11.37
N GLN A 64 14.39 -22.37 -12.29
CA GLN A 64 15.63 -21.82 -12.85
C GLN A 64 16.47 -21.15 -11.76
N LYS A 65 17.66 -21.70 -11.53
CA LYS A 65 18.60 -21.27 -10.46
C LYS A 65 19.11 -19.85 -10.67
N THR A 66 19.18 -19.38 -11.91
CA THR A 66 19.65 -18.05 -12.27
C THR A 66 18.55 -17.30 -13.00
N ARG A 67 18.04 -16.24 -12.37
CA ARG A 67 17.18 -15.28 -13.06
C ARG A 67 18.05 -14.28 -13.80
N PRO A 68 17.73 -13.96 -15.07
CA PRO A 68 18.40 -12.87 -15.75
C PRO A 68 18.16 -11.58 -14.95
N THR A 69 19.23 -10.83 -14.68
CA THR A 69 19.17 -9.55 -13.95
C THR A 69 18.60 -8.42 -14.82
N LEU A 70 18.68 -8.61 -16.14
CA LEU A 70 18.24 -7.66 -17.15
C LEU A 70 17.03 -8.22 -17.87
N LYS A 71 16.04 -7.37 -18.11
CA LYS A 71 14.82 -7.76 -18.83
C LYS A 71 15.03 -7.71 -20.33
N LYS A 72 15.71 -6.65 -20.79
CA LYS A 72 15.96 -6.42 -22.21
C LYS A 72 17.20 -5.53 -22.37
N GLU A 73 18.00 -5.87 -23.38
CA GLU A 73 19.11 -5.06 -23.86
C GLU A 73 18.91 -4.79 -25.35
N ASP A 74 19.23 -3.58 -25.81
CA ASP A 74 19.22 -3.22 -27.23
C ASP A 74 20.52 -3.67 -27.95
N LYS A 75 21.64 -3.67 -27.23
CA LYS A 75 22.98 -4.03 -27.72
C LYS A 75 23.78 -4.78 -26.68
N SER A 76 24.71 -5.61 -27.17
CA SER A 76 25.70 -6.25 -26.32
C SER A 76 26.72 -5.26 -25.78
N LEU A 77 27.24 -5.54 -24.59
CA LEU A 77 28.26 -4.73 -23.93
C LEU A 77 29.51 -4.55 -24.80
N PHE A 78 29.99 -5.62 -25.44
CA PHE A 78 31.16 -5.59 -26.30
C PHE A 78 31.04 -4.62 -27.48
N THR A 79 29.89 -4.58 -28.15
CA THR A 79 29.69 -3.69 -29.30
C THR A 79 29.65 -2.22 -28.90
N HIS A 80 29.06 -1.93 -27.74
CA HIS A 80 29.04 -0.60 -27.14
C HIS A 80 30.45 -0.15 -26.74
N GLU A 81 31.23 -1.00 -26.08
CA GLU A 81 32.62 -0.69 -25.69
C GLU A 81 33.51 -0.45 -26.90
N LYS A 82 33.37 -1.25 -27.97
CA LYS A 82 34.10 -1.04 -29.21
C LYS A 82 33.79 0.33 -29.83
N ALA A 83 32.52 0.74 -29.82
CA ALA A 83 32.11 2.06 -30.34
C ALA A 83 32.67 3.20 -29.48
N LEU A 84 32.69 3.04 -28.14
CA LEU A 84 33.29 3.99 -27.22
C LEU A 84 34.81 4.11 -27.42
N GLN A 85 35.49 2.98 -27.61
CA GLN A 85 36.94 2.97 -27.85
C GLN A 85 37.28 3.68 -29.17
N ALA A 86 36.52 3.44 -30.24
CA ALA A 86 36.71 4.12 -31.51
C ALA A 86 36.49 5.64 -31.40
N LEU A 87 35.48 6.06 -30.62
CA LEU A 87 35.23 7.47 -30.33
C LEU A 87 36.39 8.09 -29.55
N ALA A 88 36.89 7.40 -28.51
CA ALA A 88 37.99 7.85 -27.69
C ALA A 88 39.32 7.96 -28.47
N ASN A 89 39.52 7.10 -29.47
CA ASN A 89 40.68 7.14 -30.36
C ASN A 89 40.62 8.30 -31.38
N GLY A 90 39.56 9.11 -31.40
CA GLY A 90 39.42 10.24 -32.32
C GLY A 90 39.01 9.83 -33.73
N VAL A 91 38.35 8.69 -33.92
CA VAL A 91 37.77 8.34 -35.22
C VAL A 91 36.62 9.29 -35.52
N ASP A 92 36.80 10.18 -36.50
CA ASP A 92 35.89 11.31 -36.80
C ASP A 92 34.44 10.92 -37.13
N ALA A 93 34.15 9.65 -37.42
CA ALA A 93 32.84 9.20 -37.89
C ALA A 93 32.21 8.07 -37.04
N VAL A 94 32.19 8.20 -35.71
CA VAL A 94 31.38 7.32 -34.86
C VAL A 94 29.98 7.93 -34.66
N PRO A 95 28.90 7.32 -35.17
CA PRO A 95 27.56 7.86 -35.00
C PRO A 95 27.10 7.75 -33.54
N TYR A 96 26.33 8.73 -33.05
CA TYR A 96 25.73 8.72 -31.70
C TYR A 96 24.93 7.44 -31.42
N GLN A 97 24.22 6.96 -32.44
CA GLN A 97 23.47 5.72 -32.34
C GLN A 97 24.36 4.50 -32.15
N ALA A 98 25.66 4.54 -32.42
CA ALA A 98 26.57 3.43 -32.11
C ALA A 98 27.04 3.48 -30.65
N THR A 99 27.29 4.67 -30.11
CA THR A 99 27.78 4.86 -28.74
C THR A 99 26.68 4.70 -27.69
N MET A 100 25.42 5.00 -28.01
CA MET A 100 24.32 4.81 -27.06
C MET A 100 23.99 3.33 -26.81
N ARG A 101 23.69 2.96 -25.57
CA ARG A 101 23.15 1.64 -25.20
C ARG A 101 22.03 1.81 -24.18
N VAL A 102 20.92 1.10 -24.37
CA VAL A 102 19.74 1.16 -23.52
C VAL A 102 19.48 -0.19 -22.88
N VAL A 103 19.54 -0.22 -21.55
CA VAL A 103 19.25 -1.41 -20.74
C VAL A 103 17.95 -1.18 -19.98
N ALA A 104 17.00 -2.10 -20.11
CA ALA A 104 15.72 -2.05 -19.43
C ALA A 104 15.63 -3.11 -18.32
N HIS A 105 15.17 -2.68 -17.16
CA HIS A 105 14.87 -3.52 -16.01
C HIS A 105 13.36 -3.65 -15.79
N ASP A 106 12.94 -4.56 -14.92
CA ASP A 106 11.51 -4.79 -14.66
C ASP A 106 10.78 -3.58 -14.06
N GLY A 107 11.47 -2.80 -13.23
CA GLY A 107 10.88 -1.62 -12.58
C GLY A 107 9.65 -1.96 -11.73
N SER A 108 8.81 -0.95 -11.51
CA SER A 108 7.50 -1.12 -10.86
C SER A 108 6.41 -1.31 -11.91
N ARG A 109 5.47 -2.23 -11.65
CA ARG A 109 4.26 -2.39 -12.46
C ARG A 109 3.28 -1.23 -12.29
N ALA A 110 3.31 -0.56 -11.14
CA ALA A 110 2.42 0.55 -10.85
C ALA A 110 2.82 1.79 -11.65
N PRO A 111 1.86 2.53 -12.24
CA PRO A 111 2.15 3.78 -12.92
C PRO A 111 2.77 4.79 -11.95
N LYS A 112 3.55 5.74 -12.48
CA LYS A 112 4.16 6.79 -11.68
C LYS A 112 3.07 7.77 -11.22
N LEU A 113 2.69 7.67 -9.94
CA LEU A 113 1.86 8.65 -9.26
C LEU A 113 2.75 9.67 -8.52
N PRO A 114 2.26 10.90 -8.29
CA PRO A 114 2.92 11.82 -7.37
C PRO A 114 3.15 11.17 -6.00
N PRO A 115 4.25 11.47 -5.29
CA PRO A 115 4.50 10.93 -3.97
C PRO A 115 3.33 11.24 -3.02
N ARG A 116 2.74 10.20 -2.42
CA ARG A 116 1.68 10.37 -1.43
C ARG A 116 2.29 10.90 -0.14
N THR A 117 1.84 12.06 0.31
CA THR A 117 2.21 12.59 1.63
C THR A 117 1.64 11.69 2.71
N THR A 118 2.51 10.95 3.41
CA THR A 118 2.11 10.02 4.48
C THR A 118 1.80 10.73 5.80
N ARG A 119 2.30 11.96 5.96
CA ARG A 119 2.18 12.76 7.18
C ARG A 119 1.67 14.15 6.86
N LYS A 120 0.81 14.67 7.74
CA LYS A 120 0.43 16.10 7.76
C LYS A 120 1.51 16.90 8.49
N HIS A 121 1.51 18.22 8.33
CA HIS A 121 2.41 19.10 9.07
C HIS A 121 2.22 18.94 10.60
N PRO A 122 3.31 18.91 11.40
CA PRO A 122 3.28 18.59 12.84
C PRO A 122 2.47 19.56 13.72
N GLY A 123 2.09 20.73 13.18
CA GLY A 123 1.20 21.67 13.85
C GLY A 123 -0.28 21.28 13.84
N TYR A 124 -0.72 20.43 12.90
CA TYR A 124 -2.14 20.08 12.75
C TYR A 124 -2.56 18.80 13.46
N ILE A 125 -1.61 17.91 13.76
CA ILE A 125 -1.91 16.61 14.36
C ILE A 125 -0.77 16.16 15.28
N ARG A 126 -1.16 15.62 16.44
CA ARG A 126 -0.28 14.98 17.43
C ARG A 126 -0.83 13.60 17.77
N ASN A 127 0.02 12.72 18.29
CA ASN A 127 -0.43 11.45 18.84
C ASN A 127 -1.15 11.66 20.18
N GLU A 128 -1.67 10.59 20.77
CA GLU A 128 -2.45 10.64 22.03
C GLU A 128 -1.67 11.23 23.22
N SER A 129 -0.34 11.12 23.21
CA SER A 129 0.54 11.69 24.23
C SER A 129 1.12 13.07 23.87
N GLY A 130 0.72 13.68 22.75
CA GLY A 130 1.20 15.01 22.31
C GLY A 130 2.47 15.03 21.46
N GLY A 131 3.02 13.86 21.12
CA GLY A 131 4.19 13.66 20.27
C GLY A 131 3.92 13.73 18.75
N LEU A 132 5.00 13.68 17.98
CA LEU A 132 4.98 13.66 16.51
C LEU A 132 4.85 12.22 16.00
N PHE A 133 4.05 11.99 14.96
CA PHE A 133 3.97 10.68 14.30
C PHE A 133 5.22 10.41 13.48
N THR A 134 6.14 9.54 13.89
CA THR A 134 7.33 9.20 13.08
C THR A 134 7.07 8.01 12.15
N SER A 135 7.91 7.85 11.12
CA SER A 135 7.94 6.67 10.23
C SER A 135 8.60 5.48 10.89
#